data_AF-A0A519ZYY6-F1
#
_entry.id   AF-A0A519ZYY6-F1
#
_cell.length_a   1.000
_cell.length_b   1.000
_cell.length_c   1.000
_cell.angle_alpha   90.00
_cell.angle_beta   90.00
_cell.angle_gamma   90.00
#
_symmetry.space_group_name_H-M   'P 1'
#
loop_
_entity.id
_entity.type
_entity.pdbx_description
1 polymer ?
#
loop_
_entity_poly.entity_id
_entity_poly.type
_entity_poly.pdbx_seq_one_letter_code
_entity_poly.pdbx_strand_id
1 'polypeptide(L)'
;MMKSYLVALLLLTLGSIQASACSCGLIDIPQRFQRADFIAKVKILNVKADPDNNIYHNAEIKVITLYKGVALDSIKIMSDLNSSCAFLPKANTTWLIFASKKQGLLSFDFCSGSEQIDEKFDQIKYPNAAHNQAQKHMRIEKTLTYIKDNLIKNPNPSWLYPLNAELDNIKGYKNEDGFSVFQVDVKADLSVSKIKTLKKFQNNALHKAVLGSMKKNLRFYKTGLNKLTAATQVIVFCYYYEKTGTEQSYVSLFLL
;
A
#
# COMPACT_ATOMS: atom_id res chain seq x y z
N MET A 1 9.36 56.77 -10.20
CA MET A 1 9.65 55.39 -10.66
C MET A 1 10.09 54.42 -9.56
N MET A 2 10.73 54.84 -8.47
CA MET A 2 11.26 53.94 -7.42
C MET A 2 10.21 53.30 -6.47
N LYS A 3 9.01 53.90 -6.32
CA LYS A 3 7.93 53.38 -5.44
C LYS A 3 7.21 52.15 -5.99
N SER A 4 7.12 51.99 -7.33
CA SER A 4 6.42 50.84 -7.94
C SER A 4 7.21 49.54 -7.84
N TYR A 5 8.54 49.60 -7.81
CA TYR A 5 9.39 48.42 -7.64
C TYR A 5 9.40 47.90 -6.19
N LEU A 6 9.28 48.79 -5.19
CA LEU A 6 9.15 48.38 -3.78
C LEU A 6 7.85 47.63 -3.49
N VAL A 7 6.75 48.04 -4.11
CA VAL A 7 5.45 47.36 -3.98
C VAL A 7 5.49 45.98 -4.66
N ALA A 8 6.12 45.87 -5.83
CA ALA A 8 6.33 44.59 -6.52
C ALA A 8 7.23 43.64 -5.70
N LEU A 9 8.27 44.16 -5.04
CA LEU A 9 9.15 43.37 -4.17
C LEU A 9 8.41 42.88 -2.91
N LEU A 10 7.56 43.72 -2.31
CA LEU A 10 6.73 43.35 -1.15
C LEU A 10 5.73 42.23 -1.50
N LEU A 11 5.08 42.33 -2.67
CA LEU A 11 4.14 41.33 -3.18
C LEU A 11 4.83 39.97 -3.46
N LEU A 12 6.09 39.98 -3.91
CA LEU A 12 6.88 38.76 -4.13
C LEU A 12 7.32 38.09 -2.82
N THR A 13 7.54 38.85 -1.74
CA THR A 13 7.91 38.29 -0.42
C THR A 13 6.72 37.81 0.41
N LEU A 14 5.51 38.31 0.15
CA LEU A 14 4.28 37.92 0.85
C LEU A 14 3.57 36.72 0.19
N GLY A 15 3.98 36.34 -1.03
CA GLY A 15 3.36 35.26 -1.82
C GLY A 15 3.93 33.85 -1.58
N SER A 16 4.98 33.69 -0.76
CA SER A 16 5.58 32.40 -0.47
C SER A 16 4.90 31.69 0.71
N ILE A 17 3.57 31.53 0.63
CA ILE A 17 2.88 30.55 1.46
C ILE A 17 3.47 29.20 1.05
N GLN A 18 4.16 28.54 1.98
CA GLN A 18 4.75 27.23 1.76
C GLN A 18 3.64 26.25 1.39
N ALA A 19 3.42 26.06 0.08
CA ALA A 19 2.52 25.05 -0.44
C ALA A 19 3.14 23.70 -0.13
N SER A 20 2.77 23.11 1.02
CA SER A 20 3.15 21.74 1.35
C SER A 20 2.36 20.81 0.44
N ALA A 21 3.01 20.24 -0.55
CA ALA A 21 2.44 19.17 -1.36
C ALA A 21 2.18 17.93 -0.47
N CYS A 22 1.05 17.27 -0.66
CA CYS A 22 0.79 16.01 -0.01
C CYS A 22 1.78 14.97 -0.56
N SER A 23 2.61 14.41 0.32
CA SER A 23 3.51 13.31 -0.05
C SER A 23 3.27 12.13 0.89
N CYS A 24 2.92 10.99 0.29
CA CYS A 24 2.77 9.74 1.01
C CYS A 24 4.00 8.88 0.74
N GLY A 25 4.54 8.24 1.78
CA GLY A 25 5.57 7.23 1.58
C GLY A 25 5.01 6.03 0.82
N LEU A 26 5.81 5.48 -0.10
CA LEU A 26 5.49 4.20 -0.73
C LEU A 26 5.63 3.09 0.32
N ILE A 27 4.51 2.45 0.66
CA ILE A 27 4.43 1.37 1.65
C ILE A 27 3.75 0.18 0.96
N ASP A 28 4.38 -1.00 1.03
CA ASP A 28 3.84 -2.24 0.47
C ASP A 28 2.67 -2.80 1.32
N ILE A 29 1.94 -3.79 0.81
CA ILE A 29 0.77 -4.35 1.51
C ILE A 29 1.15 -4.97 2.87
N PRO A 30 2.22 -5.78 3.02
CA PRO A 30 2.62 -6.28 4.33
C PRO A 30 2.90 -5.18 5.36
N GLN A 31 3.57 -4.09 4.99
CA GLN A 31 3.82 -2.96 5.88
C GLN A 31 2.52 -2.18 6.18
N ARG A 32 1.62 -1.99 5.20
CA ARG A 32 0.30 -1.40 5.44
C ARG A 32 -0.51 -2.26 6.41
N PHE A 33 -0.48 -3.58 6.24
CA PHE A 33 -1.14 -4.52 7.15
C PHE A 33 -0.58 -4.40 8.57
N GLN A 34 0.74 -4.30 8.70
CA GLN A 34 1.41 -4.14 9.99
C GLN A 34 1.00 -2.84 10.70
N ARG A 35 0.97 -1.73 9.95
CA ARG A 35 0.63 -0.40 10.48
C ARG A 35 -0.84 -0.24 10.85
N ALA A 36 -1.74 -0.84 10.09
CA ALA A 36 -3.18 -0.68 10.28
C ALA A 36 -3.67 -1.44 11.52
N ASP A 37 -4.59 -0.83 12.27
CA ASP A 37 -5.32 -1.45 13.38
C ASP A 37 -6.63 -2.09 12.90
N PHE A 38 -7.18 -1.58 11.79
CA PHE A 38 -8.40 -2.06 11.16
C PHE A 38 -8.22 -2.14 9.65
N ILE A 39 -8.58 -3.28 9.06
CA ILE A 39 -8.54 -3.50 7.62
C ILE A 39 -9.81 -4.21 7.19
N ALA A 40 -10.61 -3.58 6.35
CA ALA A 40 -11.86 -4.14 5.89
C ALA A 40 -12.25 -3.63 4.51
N LYS A 41 -12.95 -4.49 3.78
CA LYS A 41 -13.78 -4.10 2.65
C LYS A 41 -15.13 -3.65 3.20
N VAL A 42 -15.53 -2.43 2.90
CA VAL A 42 -16.75 -1.81 3.44
C VAL A 42 -17.53 -1.10 2.36
N LYS A 43 -18.83 -0.92 2.58
CA LYS A 43 -19.64 0.08 1.87
C LYS A 43 -19.75 1.31 2.75
N ILE A 44 -19.41 2.48 2.22
CA ILE A 44 -19.64 3.76 2.89
C ILE A 44 -21.11 4.13 2.67
N LEU A 45 -21.86 4.24 3.75
CA LEU A 45 -23.29 4.56 3.71
C LEU A 45 -23.51 6.07 3.72
N ASN A 46 -22.74 6.78 4.53
CA ASN A 46 -22.88 8.22 4.72
C ASN A 46 -21.56 8.82 5.22
N VAL A 47 -21.34 10.10 4.94
CA VAL A 47 -20.20 10.87 5.47
C VAL A 47 -20.69 12.23 5.94
N LYS A 48 -20.37 12.59 7.18
CA LYS A 48 -20.72 13.87 7.81
C LYS A 48 -19.48 14.50 8.41
N ALA A 49 -19.39 15.83 8.40
CA ALA A 49 -18.36 16.54 9.15
C ALA A 49 -18.44 16.17 10.64
N ASP A 50 -17.28 16.12 11.28
CA ASP A 50 -17.24 16.01 12.73
C ASP A 50 -17.60 17.38 13.35
N PRO A 51 -18.60 17.45 14.25
CA PRO A 51 -19.04 18.72 14.83
C PRO A 51 -17.96 19.37 15.71
N ASP A 52 -17.05 18.58 16.27
CA ASP A 52 -16.07 19.02 17.25
C ASP A 52 -14.68 19.18 16.61
N ASN A 53 -14.49 18.76 15.36
CA ASN A 53 -13.20 18.79 14.70
C ASN A 53 -13.27 18.96 13.18
N ASN A 54 -12.81 20.11 12.68
CA ASN A 54 -12.88 20.49 11.27
C ASN A 54 -11.98 19.67 10.31
N ILE A 55 -11.03 18.87 10.82
CA ILE A 55 -10.19 17.99 10.00
C ILE A 55 -10.67 16.54 10.01
N TYR A 56 -11.73 16.22 10.75
CA TYR A 56 -12.31 14.88 10.77
C TYR A 56 -13.73 14.85 10.20
N HIS A 57 -14.06 13.69 9.64
CA HIS A 57 -15.40 13.35 9.18
C HIS A 57 -15.79 11.99 9.75
N ASN A 58 -17.06 11.80 10.01
CA ASN A 58 -17.65 10.55 10.44
C ASN A 58 -18.21 9.81 9.23
N ALA A 59 -17.67 8.62 8.94
CA ALA A 59 -18.24 7.71 7.96
C ALA A 59 -19.07 6.63 8.64
N GLU A 60 -20.34 6.54 8.29
CA GLU A 60 -21.17 5.37 8.57
C GLU A 60 -20.81 4.29 7.54
N ILE A 61 -20.50 3.08 7.99
CA ILE A 61 -19.99 2.00 7.13
C ILE A 61 -20.76 0.70 7.36
N LYS A 62 -20.82 -0.12 6.31
CA LYS A 62 -21.22 -1.53 6.40
C LYS A 62 -20.03 -2.41 6.05
N VAL A 63 -19.54 -3.20 7.01
CA VAL A 63 -18.46 -4.16 6.76
C VAL A 63 -18.97 -5.29 5.85
N ILE A 64 -18.28 -5.50 4.73
CA ILE A 64 -18.50 -6.60 3.78
C ILE A 64 -17.52 -7.74 4.10
N THR A 65 -16.26 -7.42 4.37
CA THR A 65 -15.23 -8.40 4.72
C THR A 65 -14.23 -7.78 5.68
N LEU A 66 -13.96 -8.45 6.81
CA LEU A 66 -12.99 -8.03 7.81
C LEU A 66 -11.68 -8.83 7.65
N TYR A 67 -10.58 -8.13 7.40
CA TYR A 67 -9.24 -8.70 7.29
C TYR A 67 -8.41 -8.55 8.58
N LYS A 68 -8.58 -7.44 9.31
CA LYS A 68 -7.90 -7.16 10.59
C LYS A 68 -8.75 -6.24 11.46
N GLY A 69 -8.68 -6.42 12.79
CA GLY A 69 -9.40 -5.59 13.76
C GLY A 69 -10.73 -6.21 14.19
N VAL A 70 -11.65 -5.36 14.64
CA VAL A 70 -13.02 -5.72 15.03
C VAL A 70 -14.01 -5.10 14.06
N ALA A 71 -15.19 -5.70 13.90
CA ALA A 71 -16.25 -5.11 13.08
C ALA A 71 -16.74 -3.80 13.73
N LEU A 72 -17.04 -2.80 12.90
CA LEU A 72 -17.45 -1.46 13.29
C LEU A 72 -18.54 -0.97 12.34
N ASP A 73 -19.44 -0.13 12.84
CA ASP A 73 -20.49 0.52 12.04
C ASP A 73 -20.11 1.96 11.63
N SER A 74 -19.04 2.50 12.20
CA SER A 74 -18.51 3.81 11.85
C SER A 74 -16.99 3.89 11.97
N ILE A 75 -16.40 4.83 11.22
CA ILE A 75 -14.97 5.10 11.26
C ILE A 75 -14.69 6.58 10.95
N LYS A 76 -13.60 7.12 11.50
CA LYS A 76 -13.17 8.49 11.20
C LYS A 76 -12.42 8.55 9.88
N ILE A 77 -12.69 9.60 9.10
CA ILE A 77 -11.86 10.02 7.97
C ILE A 77 -11.12 11.27 8.41
N MET A 78 -9.79 11.26 8.35
CA MET A 78 -9.00 12.46 8.58
C MET A 78 -8.77 13.14 7.23
N SER A 79 -9.39 14.30 7.05
CA SER A 79 -9.24 15.10 5.86
C SER A 79 -9.45 16.59 6.13
N ASP A 80 -8.36 17.33 6.06
CA ASP A 80 -8.41 18.79 5.94
C ASP A 80 -8.75 19.15 4.49
N LEU A 81 -10.01 19.54 4.26
CA LEU A 81 -10.54 19.87 2.93
C LEU A 81 -9.88 21.11 2.31
N ASN A 82 -9.20 21.94 3.10
CA ASN A 82 -8.47 23.10 2.61
C ASN A 82 -6.99 22.80 2.32
N SER A 83 -6.58 21.54 2.44
CA SER A 83 -5.20 21.10 2.21
C SER A 83 -5.03 20.38 0.88
N SER A 84 -3.77 20.24 0.45
CA SER A 84 -3.39 19.40 -0.70
C SER A 84 -3.63 17.89 -0.46
N CYS A 85 -3.91 17.48 0.79
CA CYS A 85 -4.27 16.12 1.16
C CYS A 85 -5.80 15.93 1.32
N ALA A 86 -6.61 16.87 0.82
CA ALA A 86 -8.06 16.77 0.83
C ALA A 86 -8.51 15.46 0.15
N PHE A 87 -9.33 14.69 0.87
CA PHE A 87 -9.72 13.33 0.54
C PHE A 87 -11.03 13.02 1.27
N LEU A 88 -12.13 12.94 0.53
CA LEU A 88 -13.43 12.64 1.13
C LEU A 88 -14.16 11.59 0.28
N PRO A 89 -14.23 10.34 0.75
CA PRO A 89 -15.04 9.31 0.14
C PRO A 89 -16.51 9.71 0.04
N LYS A 90 -17.18 9.28 -1.03
CA LYS A 90 -18.61 9.55 -1.25
C LYS A 90 -19.47 8.46 -0.61
N ALA A 91 -20.67 8.83 -0.20
CA ALA A 91 -21.71 7.86 0.17
C ALA A 91 -22.00 6.89 -0.99
N ASN A 92 -22.44 5.68 -0.65
CA ASN A 92 -22.76 4.59 -1.56
C ASN A 92 -21.59 4.08 -2.43
N THR A 93 -20.37 4.24 -1.96
CA THR A 93 -19.17 3.66 -2.60
C THR A 93 -18.57 2.55 -1.75
N THR A 94 -17.83 1.64 -2.39
CA THR A 94 -17.21 0.49 -1.74
C THR A 94 -15.70 0.71 -1.66
N TRP A 95 -15.13 0.50 -0.49
CA TRP A 95 -13.74 0.79 -0.20
C TRP A 95 -13.04 -0.39 0.45
N LEU A 96 -11.76 -0.57 0.13
CA LEU A 96 -10.83 -1.30 0.96
C LEU A 96 -10.13 -0.29 1.88
N ILE A 97 -10.46 -0.32 3.16
CA ILE A 97 -9.96 0.63 4.16
C ILE A 97 -8.77 0.01 4.90
N PHE A 98 -7.68 0.77 5.00
CA PHE A 98 -6.61 0.59 5.97
C PHE A 98 -6.68 1.75 6.96
N ALA A 99 -7.03 1.48 8.22
CA ALA A 99 -7.13 2.51 9.25
C ALA A 99 -6.18 2.22 10.40
N SER A 100 -5.65 3.27 11.01
CA SER A 100 -4.73 3.21 12.15
C SER A 100 -5.13 4.24 13.20
N LYS A 101 -4.76 4.00 14.45
CA LYS A 101 -4.97 4.97 15.53
C LYS A 101 -4.01 6.15 15.35
N LYS A 102 -4.56 7.33 15.11
CA LYS A 102 -3.84 8.61 15.11
C LYS A 102 -4.43 9.48 16.21
N GLN A 103 -3.58 9.97 17.12
CA GLN A 103 -4.03 10.75 18.28
C GLN A 103 -5.15 10.05 19.08
N GLY A 104 -5.09 8.72 19.18
CA GLY A 104 -6.10 7.90 19.86
C GLY A 104 -7.35 7.57 19.03
N LEU A 105 -7.58 8.24 17.90
CA LEU A 105 -8.74 8.01 17.03
C LEU A 105 -8.39 7.02 15.92
N LEU A 106 -9.22 5.99 15.76
CA LEU A 106 -9.11 5.08 14.61
C LEU A 106 -9.60 5.80 13.35
N SER A 107 -8.68 6.12 12.46
CA SER A 107 -8.99 6.85 11.23
C SER A 107 -8.20 6.36 10.02
N PHE A 108 -8.69 6.69 8.84
CA PHE A 108 -7.93 6.62 7.60
C PHE A 108 -7.92 7.98 6.88
N ASP A 109 -6.93 8.15 6.03
CA ASP A 109 -6.69 9.35 5.25
C ASP A 109 -6.13 8.99 3.86
N PHE A 110 -5.82 10.02 3.08
CA PHE A 110 -5.23 9.90 1.76
C PHE A 110 -3.95 9.02 1.72
N CYS A 111 -3.11 9.09 2.76
CA CYS A 111 -1.85 8.35 2.83
C CYS A 111 -1.96 6.98 3.51
N SER A 112 -3.17 6.57 3.90
CA SER A 112 -3.38 5.29 4.57
C SER A 112 -3.32 4.11 3.60
N GLY A 113 -3.44 4.39 2.28
CA GLY A 113 -3.49 3.37 1.24
C GLY A 113 -4.86 2.70 1.10
N SER A 114 -5.90 3.35 1.64
CA SER A 114 -7.30 3.00 1.42
C SER A 114 -7.72 3.40 0.00
N GLU A 115 -8.47 2.54 -0.67
CA GLU A 115 -8.84 2.74 -2.09
C GLU A 115 -10.30 2.39 -2.34
N GLN A 116 -10.96 3.16 -3.22
CA GLN A 116 -12.28 2.81 -3.73
C GLN A 116 -12.14 1.63 -4.69
N ILE A 117 -12.98 0.62 -4.53
CA ILE A 117 -12.91 -0.64 -5.31
C ILE A 117 -14.02 -0.78 -6.35
N ASP A 118 -15.02 0.10 -6.32
CA ASP A 118 -16.12 0.18 -7.29
C ASP A 118 -16.08 1.47 -8.13
N GLU A 119 -14.89 2.04 -8.28
CA GLU A 119 -14.67 3.21 -9.12
C GLU A 119 -14.96 2.88 -10.59
N LYS A 120 -15.62 3.81 -11.28
CA LYS A 120 -15.94 3.68 -12.70
C LYS A 120 -14.99 4.56 -13.50
N PHE A 121 -14.40 3.98 -14.54
CA PHE A 121 -13.51 4.70 -15.45
C PHE A 121 -14.18 4.96 -16.79
N ASP A 122 -13.82 6.09 -17.39
CA ASP A 122 -14.06 6.35 -18.80
C ASP A 122 -13.23 5.38 -19.64
N GLN A 123 -13.89 4.45 -20.33
CA GLN A 123 -13.25 3.41 -21.13
C GLN A 123 -12.62 3.94 -22.43
N ILE A 124 -13.04 5.12 -22.91
CA ILE A 124 -12.44 5.75 -24.08
C ILE A 124 -11.11 6.38 -23.67
N LYS A 125 -11.10 7.12 -22.56
CA LYS A 125 -9.89 7.78 -22.06
C LYS A 125 -8.91 6.81 -21.40
N TYR A 126 -9.42 5.79 -20.72
CA TYR A 126 -8.64 4.83 -19.92
C TYR A 126 -9.08 3.38 -20.16
N PRO A 127 -8.83 2.81 -21.35
CA PRO A 127 -9.40 1.53 -21.79
C PRO A 127 -9.06 0.34 -20.87
N ASN A 128 -7.91 0.38 -20.20
CA ASN A 128 -7.43 -0.72 -19.34
C ASN A 128 -7.57 -0.43 -17.84
N ALA A 129 -8.03 0.76 -17.42
CA ALA A 129 -8.01 1.15 -16.02
C ALA A 129 -8.90 0.26 -15.13
N ALA A 130 -10.12 -0.04 -15.58
CA ALA A 130 -11.03 -0.90 -14.85
C ALA A 130 -10.45 -2.31 -14.64
N HIS A 131 -9.87 -2.90 -15.69
CA HIS A 131 -9.25 -4.22 -15.61
C HIS A 131 -8.02 -4.20 -14.68
N ASN A 132 -7.12 -3.24 -14.85
CA ASN A 132 -5.92 -3.12 -14.02
C ASN A 132 -6.25 -2.90 -12.54
N GLN A 133 -7.25 -2.05 -12.26
CA GLN A 133 -7.72 -1.81 -10.89
C GLN A 133 -8.31 -3.08 -10.28
N ALA A 134 -9.18 -3.80 -11.01
CA ALA A 134 -9.75 -5.06 -10.54
C ALA A 134 -8.67 -6.11 -10.24
N GLN A 135 -7.67 -6.24 -11.12
CA GLN A 135 -6.54 -7.16 -10.93
C GLN A 135 -5.68 -6.77 -9.71
N LYS A 136 -5.41 -5.48 -9.53
CA LYS A 136 -4.71 -4.93 -8.36
C LYS A 136 -5.47 -5.26 -7.08
N HIS A 137 -6.77 -4.96 -7.02
CA HIS A 137 -7.60 -5.22 -5.84
C HIS A 137 -7.70 -6.70 -5.54
N MET A 138 -7.86 -7.56 -6.54
CA MET A 138 -7.82 -9.01 -6.36
C MET A 138 -6.50 -9.46 -5.71
N ARG A 139 -5.34 -8.95 -6.16
CA ARG A 139 -4.04 -9.28 -5.55
C ARG A 139 -3.95 -8.81 -4.10
N ILE A 140 -4.43 -7.61 -3.79
CA ILE A 140 -4.45 -7.08 -2.43
C ILE A 140 -5.34 -7.95 -1.54
N GLU A 141 -6.58 -8.22 -1.95
CA GLU A 141 -7.52 -9.04 -1.17
C GLU A 141 -6.96 -10.44 -0.92
N LYS A 142 -6.40 -11.12 -1.94
CA LYS A 142 -5.74 -12.44 -1.74
C LYS A 142 -4.55 -12.36 -0.80
N THR A 143 -3.78 -11.28 -0.82
CA THR A 143 -2.66 -11.04 0.12
C THR A 143 -3.16 -10.90 1.55
N LEU A 144 -4.17 -10.05 1.77
CA LEU A 144 -4.77 -9.82 3.08
C LEU A 144 -5.40 -11.08 3.65
N THR A 145 -6.13 -11.84 2.82
CA THR A 145 -6.68 -13.14 3.20
C THR A 145 -5.57 -14.11 3.61
N TYR A 146 -4.50 -14.23 2.83
CA TYR A 146 -3.37 -15.10 3.19
C TYR A 146 -2.74 -14.70 4.53
N ILE A 147 -2.51 -13.41 4.75
CA ILE A 147 -1.95 -12.89 6.02
C ILE A 147 -2.88 -13.24 7.19
N LYS A 148 -4.18 -13.02 7.04
CA LYS A 148 -5.20 -13.33 8.05
C LYS A 148 -5.25 -14.83 8.36
N ASP A 149 -5.39 -15.67 7.33
CA ASP A 149 -5.59 -17.11 7.47
C ASP A 149 -4.36 -17.81 8.04
N ASN A 150 -3.16 -17.25 7.80
CA ASN A 150 -1.90 -17.74 8.37
C ASN A 150 -1.51 -17.02 9.68
N LEU A 151 -2.41 -16.21 10.24
CA LEU A 151 -2.23 -15.50 11.52
C LEU A 151 -0.94 -14.66 11.60
N ILE A 152 -0.52 -14.08 10.47
CA ILE A 152 0.70 -13.27 10.37
C ILE A 152 0.43 -11.90 11.00
N LYS A 153 0.98 -11.64 12.18
CA LYS A 153 0.75 -10.38 12.91
C LYS A 153 1.72 -9.25 12.55
N ASN A 154 3.00 -9.59 12.41
CA ASN A 154 4.10 -8.63 12.25
C ASN A 154 5.04 -9.11 11.13
N PRO A 155 4.65 -8.96 9.85
CA PRO A 155 5.39 -9.51 8.73
C PRO A 155 6.78 -8.87 8.56
N ASN A 156 7.02 -7.67 9.09
CA ASN A 156 8.28 -6.95 8.94
C ASN A 156 8.60 -6.11 10.19
N PRO A 157 9.00 -6.74 11.30
CA PRO A 157 9.20 -6.08 12.60
C PRO A 157 10.22 -4.93 12.56
N SER A 158 11.18 -5.02 11.65
CA SER A 158 12.29 -4.07 11.52
C SER A 158 12.06 -3.00 10.45
N TRP A 159 10.90 -2.98 9.78
CA TRP A 159 10.51 -2.04 8.72
C TRP A 159 11.53 -2.00 7.57
N LEU A 160 11.97 -3.18 7.11
CA LEU A 160 12.96 -3.31 6.04
C LEU A 160 12.30 -3.22 4.66
N TYR A 161 13.00 -2.65 3.70
CA TYR A 161 12.57 -2.60 2.31
C TYR A 161 13.28 -3.71 1.53
N PRO A 162 12.56 -4.76 1.09
CA PRO A 162 13.14 -5.78 0.23
C PRO A 162 13.29 -5.23 -1.19
N LEU A 163 14.45 -5.49 -1.80
CA LEU A 163 14.72 -5.15 -3.20
C LEU A 163 15.32 -6.36 -3.91
N ASN A 164 14.84 -6.62 -5.12
CA ASN A 164 15.47 -7.54 -6.05
C ASN A 164 15.20 -7.07 -7.48
N ALA A 165 16.16 -6.36 -8.06
CA ALA A 165 16.06 -5.77 -9.40
C ALA A 165 15.98 -6.84 -10.52
N GLU A 166 16.36 -8.08 -10.24
CA GLU A 166 16.41 -9.16 -11.23
C GLU A 166 15.08 -9.92 -11.37
N LEU A 167 14.07 -9.60 -10.57
CA LEU A 167 12.76 -10.28 -10.66
C LEU A 167 12.00 -9.88 -11.92
N ASP A 168 12.07 -8.63 -12.33
CA ASP A 168 11.36 -8.14 -13.53
C ASP A 168 11.92 -8.77 -14.82
N ASN A 169 13.12 -9.37 -14.77
CA ASN A 169 13.72 -10.13 -15.87
C ASN A 169 13.15 -11.56 -16.01
N ILE A 170 12.42 -12.05 -15.00
CA ILE A 170 11.79 -13.38 -15.02
C ILE A 170 10.43 -13.25 -15.73
N LYS A 171 10.45 -13.44 -17.05
CA LYS A 171 9.29 -13.20 -17.91
C LYS A 171 8.77 -14.44 -18.64
N GLY A 172 7.53 -14.37 -19.11
CA GLY A 172 6.96 -15.32 -20.07
C GLY A 172 6.44 -16.63 -19.48
N TYR A 173 6.37 -16.75 -18.15
CA TYR A 173 5.77 -17.88 -17.48
C TYR A 173 4.24 -17.76 -17.44
N LYS A 174 3.54 -18.89 -17.48
CA LYS A 174 2.12 -18.97 -17.09
C LYS A 174 2.03 -19.38 -15.63
N ASN A 175 1.09 -18.81 -14.87
CA ASN A 175 0.87 -19.17 -13.48
C ASN A 175 -0.50 -18.65 -13.04
N GLU A 176 -1.26 -19.46 -12.30
CA GLU A 176 -2.62 -19.12 -11.84
C GLU A 176 -2.63 -18.51 -10.43
N ASP A 177 -1.57 -18.82 -9.66
CA ASP A 177 -1.41 -18.38 -8.28
C ASP A 177 -0.79 -16.98 -8.21
N GLY A 178 -1.56 -15.93 -7.89
CA GLY A 178 -1.09 -14.54 -8.01
C GLY A 178 0.15 -14.14 -7.20
N PHE A 179 0.68 -14.97 -6.29
CA PHE A 179 1.90 -14.69 -5.54
C PHE A 179 2.55 -15.94 -4.91
N SER A 180 3.83 -15.81 -4.58
CA SER A 180 4.58 -16.68 -3.67
C SER A 180 4.97 -15.92 -2.40
N VAL A 181 5.22 -16.64 -1.31
CA VAL A 181 5.56 -16.07 0.00
C VAL A 181 6.81 -16.70 0.54
N PHE A 182 7.73 -15.86 1.00
CA PHE A 182 9.01 -16.26 1.58
C PHE A 182 9.16 -15.71 2.99
N GLN A 183 9.67 -16.52 3.89
CA GLN A 183 10.20 -16.12 5.18
C GLN A 183 11.71 -15.97 5.04
N VAL A 184 12.23 -14.80 5.38
CA VAL A 184 13.63 -14.44 5.18
C VAL A 184 14.25 -14.05 6.51
N ASP A 185 15.31 -14.76 6.89
CA ASP A 185 16.12 -14.41 8.06
C ASP A 185 17.18 -13.40 7.62
N VAL A 186 17.21 -12.26 8.30
CA VAL A 186 18.07 -11.11 8.01
C VAL A 186 18.96 -10.85 9.22
N LYS A 187 20.27 -10.84 9.01
CA LYS A 187 21.26 -10.57 10.05
C LYS A 187 21.30 -9.09 10.42
N ALA A 188 22.03 -8.77 11.49
CA ALA A 188 22.19 -7.40 11.96
C ALA A 188 22.85 -6.46 10.92
N ASP A 189 23.66 -7.00 10.01
CA ASP A 189 24.29 -6.29 8.90
C ASP A 189 23.41 -6.19 7.64
N LEU A 190 22.11 -6.48 7.75
CA LEU A 190 21.12 -6.52 6.66
C LEU A 190 21.35 -7.64 5.62
N SER A 191 22.37 -8.49 5.80
CA SER A 191 22.58 -9.63 4.90
C SER A 191 21.52 -10.70 5.11
N VAL A 192 21.14 -11.36 4.01
CA VAL A 192 20.20 -12.47 4.03
C VAL A 192 20.95 -13.75 4.44
N SER A 193 20.56 -14.37 5.55
CA SER A 193 21.15 -15.64 5.98
C SER A 193 20.38 -16.87 5.49
N LYS A 194 19.05 -16.77 5.37
CA LYS A 194 18.20 -17.89 5.01
C LYS A 194 16.91 -17.43 4.35
N ILE A 195 16.46 -18.19 3.37
CA ILE A 195 15.16 -18.02 2.71
C ILE A 195 14.40 -19.34 2.80
N LYS A 196 13.22 -19.32 3.41
CA LYS A 196 12.26 -20.43 3.47
C LYS A 196 11.02 -20.07 2.67
N THR A 197 10.60 -20.94 1.77
CA THR A 197 9.33 -20.78 1.06
C THR A 197 8.16 -21.14 1.98
N LEU A 198 7.19 -20.24 2.13
CA LEU A 198 5.92 -20.47 2.83
C LEU A 198 4.77 -20.78 1.87
N LYS A 199 4.75 -20.14 0.70
CA LYS A 199 3.83 -20.43 -0.41
C LYS A 199 4.59 -20.43 -1.73
N LYS A 200 4.40 -21.46 -2.54
CA LYS A 200 4.99 -21.58 -3.88
C LYS A 200 4.09 -20.91 -4.92
N PHE A 201 4.68 -20.53 -6.04
CA PHE A 201 3.90 -20.38 -7.27
C PHE A 201 3.45 -21.76 -7.73
N GLN A 202 2.28 -21.85 -8.34
CA GLN A 202 1.77 -23.09 -8.93
C GLN A 202 2.71 -23.60 -10.04
N ASN A 203 3.27 -22.68 -10.84
CA ASN A 203 4.28 -23.04 -11.83
C ASN A 203 5.65 -23.29 -11.15
N ASN A 204 6.07 -24.55 -11.15
CA ASN A 204 7.34 -24.97 -10.53
C ASN A 204 8.59 -24.35 -11.18
N ALA A 205 8.59 -24.17 -12.51
CA ALA A 205 9.72 -23.56 -13.21
C ALA A 205 9.85 -22.08 -12.84
N LEU A 206 8.73 -21.35 -12.80
CA LEU A 206 8.66 -19.98 -12.30
C LEU A 206 9.15 -19.92 -10.85
N HIS A 207 8.62 -20.78 -9.97
CA HIS A 207 9.02 -20.80 -8.57
C HIS A 207 10.52 -21.02 -8.39
N LYS A 208 11.11 -21.95 -9.16
CA LYS A 208 12.55 -22.22 -9.12
C LYS A 208 13.37 -21.01 -9.59
N ALA A 209 12.95 -20.34 -10.66
CA ALA A 209 13.59 -19.13 -11.16
C ALA A 209 13.55 -18.00 -10.11
N VAL A 210 12.37 -17.76 -9.52
CA VAL A 210 12.18 -16.74 -8.48
C VAL A 210 13.00 -17.06 -7.24
N LEU A 211 12.94 -18.28 -6.72
CA LEU A 211 13.72 -18.66 -5.53
C LEU A 211 15.23 -18.54 -5.79
N GLY A 212 15.70 -18.90 -6.99
CA GLY A 212 17.08 -18.70 -7.40
C GLY A 212 17.49 -17.23 -7.39
N SER A 213 16.68 -16.36 -8.00
CA SER A 213 16.92 -14.91 -7.98
C SER A 213 16.89 -14.35 -6.56
N MET A 214 15.91 -14.74 -5.73
CA MET A 214 15.80 -14.29 -4.34
C MET A 214 17.04 -14.68 -3.52
N LYS A 215 17.57 -15.88 -3.68
CA LYS A 215 18.80 -16.31 -2.99
C LYS A 215 20.05 -15.50 -3.38
N LYS A 216 20.14 -15.08 -4.64
CA LYS A 216 21.31 -14.37 -5.18
C LYS A 216 21.23 -12.86 -4.96
N ASN A 217 20.05 -12.29 -5.19
CA ASN A 217 19.86 -10.87 -5.49
C ASN A 217 18.97 -10.13 -4.48
N LEU A 218 18.28 -10.83 -3.57
CA LEU A 218 17.50 -10.15 -2.54
C LEU A 218 18.41 -9.33 -1.62
N ARG A 219 18.09 -8.07 -1.44
CA ARG A 219 18.73 -7.13 -0.52
C ARG A 219 17.68 -6.47 0.34
N PHE A 220 18.09 -6.05 1.54
CA PHE A 220 17.27 -5.26 2.44
C PHE A 220 17.91 -3.93 2.73
N TYR A 221 17.08 -2.90 2.82
CA TYR A 221 17.47 -1.56 3.19
C TYR A 221 16.61 -1.07 4.35
N LYS A 222 17.15 -0.17 5.16
CA LYS A 222 16.42 0.53 6.22
C LYS A 222 16.69 2.02 6.12
N THR A 223 15.64 2.83 6.10
CA THR A 223 15.78 4.29 6.00
C THR A 223 16.59 4.82 7.19
N GLY A 224 17.65 5.58 6.90
CA GLY A 224 18.48 6.24 7.90
C GLY A 224 19.43 5.32 8.70
N LEU A 225 19.47 4.01 8.44
CA LEU A 225 20.31 3.07 9.19
C LEU A 225 20.87 1.96 8.28
N ASN A 226 22.16 1.66 8.44
CA ASN A 226 22.84 0.61 7.69
C ASN A 226 22.92 -0.73 8.45
N LYS A 227 22.34 -0.82 9.65
CA LYS A 227 22.35 -2.02 10.49
C LYS A 227 21.11 -2.11 11.38
N LEU A 228 20.84 -3.31 11.87
CA LEU A 228 19.83 -3.62 12.88
C LEU A 228 20.49 -3.78 14.24
N THR A 229 19.68 -3.62 15.29
CA THR A 229 20.09 -3.92 16.67
C THR A 229 20.21 -5.43 16.94
N ALA A 230 19.41 -6.23 16.22
CA ALA A 230 19.44 -7.69 16.26
C ALA A 230 19.01 -8.27 14.90
N ALA A 231 19.30 -9.55 14.68
CA ALA A 231 18.74 -10.28 13.55
C ALA A 231 17.21 -10.29 13.63
N THR A 232 16.55 -10.31 12.48
CA THR A 232 15.10 -10.27 12.36
C THR A 232 14.64 -11.25 11.29
N GLN A 233 13.35 -11.55 11.31
CA GLN A 233 12.68 -12.30 10.26
C GLN A 233 11.70 -11.41 9.52
N VAL A 234 11.62 -11.54 8.20
CA VAL A 234 10.71 -10.77 7.33
C VAL A 234 9.93 -11.72 6.43
N ILE A 235 8.63 -11.47 6.28
CA ILE A 235 7.77 -12.11 5.30
C ILE A 235 7.74 -11.26 4.04
N VAL A 236 8.22 -11.82 2.93
CA VAL A 236 8.29 -11.16 1.63
C VAL A 236 7.32 -11.84 0.67
N PHE A 237 6.45 -11.04 0.05
CA PHE A 237 5.56 -11.47 -1.01
C PHE A 237 6.21 -11.17 -2.36
N CYS A 238 6.10 -12.11 -3.30
CA CYS A 238 6.48 -11.91 -4.69
C CYS A 238 5.25 -12.16 -5.56
N TYR A 239 4.78 -11.12 -6.21
CA TYR A 239 3.56 -11.08 -7.00
C TYR A 239 3.82 -11.47 -8.44
N TYR A 240 2.89 -12.19 -9.04
CA TYR A 240 2.89 -12.52 -10.45
C TYR A 240 1.91 -11.64 -11.21
N TYR A 241 2.36 -11.14 -12.35
CA TYR A 241 1.60 -10.30 -13.27
C TYR A 241 1.43 -11.04 -14.58
N GLU A 242 0.18 -11.23 -14.97
CA GLU A 242 -0.16 -11.88 -16.23
C GLU A 242 0.24 -11.02 -17.43
N LYS A 243 0.45 -11.70 -18.56
CA LYS A 243 0.69 -11.07 -19.85
C LYS A 243 -0.45 -10.08 -20.15
N THR A 244 -0.12 -8.83 -20.48
CA THR A 244 -1.10 -7.82 -20.88
C THR A 244 -0.71 -7.24 -22.23
N GLY A 245 -1.55 -7.42 -23.25
CA GLY A 245 -1.25 -6.99 -24.61
C GLY A 245 0.01 -7.67 -25.17
N THR A 246 1.01 -6.87 -25.56
CA THR A 246 2.31 -7.34 -26.08
C THR A 246 3.32 -7.65 -24.99
N GLU A 247 3.11 -7.16 -23.76
CA GLU A 247 4.05 -7.32 -22.64
C GLU A 247 3.97 -8.73 -22.06
N GLN A 248 5.12 -9.39 -21.94
CA GLN A 248 5.21 -10.69 -21.28
C GLN A 248 4.82 -10.60 -19.80
N SER A 249 4.32 -11.70 -19.25
CA SER A 249 4.15 -11.83 -17.80
C SER A 249 5.48 -11.60 -17.08
N TYR A 250 5.41 -11.16 -15.82
CA TYR A 250 6.59 -10.91 -14.98
C TYR A 250 6.25 -11.10 -13.50
N VAL A 251 7.26 -10.98 -12.63
CA VAL A 251 7.08 -11.01 -11.18
C VAL A 251 7.74 -9.81 -10.51
N SER A 252 7.17 -9.34 -9.41
CA SER A 252 7.71 -8.20 -8.66
C SER A 252 7.51 -8.36 -7.15
N LEU A 253 8.34 -7.71 -6.34
CA LEU A 253 8.06 -7.56 -4.89
C LEU A 253 7.07 -6.44 -4.61
N PHE A 254 6.82 -5.57 -5.60
CA PHE A 254 5.91 -4.45 -5.47
C PHE A 254 4.54 -4.85 -6.01
N LEU A 255 3.51 -4.40 -5.31
CA LEU A 255 2.14 -4.48 -5.78
C LEU A 255 1.85 -3.19 -6.57
N LEU A 256 1.93 -3.31 -7.90
CA LEU A 256 1.69 -2.29 -8.91
C LEU A 256 0.20 -2.31 -9.33
#